data_AF-A0A3S5DML9-F1
#
_entry.id   AF-A0A3S5DML9-F1
#
_cell.length_a   1.000
_cell.length_b   1.000
_cell.length_c   1.000
_cell.angle_alpha   90.00
_cell.angle_beta   90.00
_cell.angle_gamma   90.00
#
_symmetry.space_group_name_H-M   'P 1'
#
loop_
_entity.id
_entity.type
_entity.pdbx_description
1 polymer ?
#
loop_
_entity_poly.entity_id
_entity_poly.type
_entity_poly.pdbx_seq_one_letter_code
_entity_poly.pdbx_strand_id
1 'polypeptide(L)'
;MAAAQKLETLTWQYRIQGWNVAMGASGTIKAAHEVLLALGEKDGFITPDRLDKLKSEVLKHRSFNALSLPGLSEERKAVFVPGLAILCGVFDALAIRELRLSDGALREGVLYEMEGRFRHQDVRSRTAKSLANQYNIDREQARRVLETTMQMYEQWQAQQPKLAHPQLEALLRWAAMLHEVGLNINHSGLHRHSAYILQHSDLPGFNQEQQMDDGDAGALPS
;
A
#
# COMPACT_ATOMS: atom_id res chain seq x y z
N MET A 1 -10.62 16.99 -14.25
CA MET A 1 -9.77 16.50 -15.37
C MET A 1 -8.44 15.92 -14.90
N ALA A 2 -7.67 16.55 -14.00
CA ALA A 2 -6.37 16.01 -13.56
C ALA A 2 -6.43 14.64 -12.84
N ALA A 3 -7.48 14.38 -12.03
CA ALA A 3 -7.62 13.10 -11.33
C ALA A 3 -7.88 11.92 -12.29
N ALA A 4 -8.77 12.10 -13.27
CA ALA A 4 -9.05 11.07 -14.28
C ALA A 4 -7.82 10.75 -15.14
N GLN A 5 -7.03 11.78 -15.50
CA GLN A 5 -5.78 11.60 -16.25
C GLN A 5 -4.74 10.78 -15.48
N LYS A 6 -4.66 10.93 -14.14
CA LYS A 6 -3.78 10.11 -13.31
C LYS A 6 -4.20 8.63 -13.22
N LEU A 7 -5.47 8.34 -13.51
CA LEU A 7 -6.02 6.98 -13.45
C LEU A 7 -6.03 6.28 -14.81
N GLU A 8 -5.71 7.00 -15.90
CA GLU A 8 -5.87 6.55 -17.29
C GLU A 8 -5.24 5.18 -17.54
N THR A 9 -4.00 4.97 -17.06
CA THR A 9 -3.24 3.72 -17.21
C THR A 9 -3.84 2.52 -16.47
N LEU A 10 -4.67 2.76 -15.45
CA LEU A 10 -5.24 1.73 -14.57
C LEU A 10 -6.72 1.45 -14.88
N THR A 11 -7.43 2.41 -15.48
CA THR A 11 -8.89 2.34 -15.68
C THR A 11 -9.36 1.06 -16.35
N TRP A 12 -8.71 0.66 -17.45
CA TRP A 12 -9.10 -0.51 -18.23
C TRP A 12 -8.94 -1.81 -17.42
N GLN A 13 -7.80 -1.96 -16.73
CA GLN A 13 -7.51 -3.14 -15.92
C GLN A 13 -8.54 -3.31 -14.79
N TYR A 14 -8.80 -2.23 -14.05
CA TYR A 14 -9.74 -2.24 -12.94
C TYR A 14 -11.19 -2.49 -13.40
N ARG A 15 -11.61 -1.92 -14.53
CA ARG A 15 -12.96 -2.12 -15.07
C ARG A 15 -13.21 -3.54 -15.58
N ILE A 16 -12.20 -4.20 -16.14
CA ILE A 16 -12.31 -5.60 -16.57
C ILE A 16 -12.33 -6.55 -15.39
N GLN A 17 -11.46 -6.33 -14.39
CA GLN A 17 -11.46 -7.12 -13.18
C GLN A 17 -12.81 -7.00 -12.44
N GLY A 18 -13.34 -5.78 -12.39
CA GLY A 18 -14.60 -5.47 -11.74
C GLY A 18 -14.56 -5.65 -10.22
N TRP A 19 -15.70 -5.39 -9.59
CA TRP A 19 -15.90 -5.57 -8.15
C TRP A 19 -17.38 -5.83 -7.87
N ASN A 20 -17.66 -6.58 -6.80
CA ASN A 20 -19.03 -6.75 -6.32
C ASN A 20 -19.49 -5.55 -5.46
N VAL A 21 -18.56 -4.89 -4.77
CA VAL A 21 -18.81 -3.74 -3.92
C VAL A 21 -17.65 -2.76 -4.01
N ALA A 22 -17.93 -1.47 -4.13
CA ALA A 22 -16.91 -0.43 -3.99
C ALA A 22 -16.99 0.19 -2.58
N MET A 23 -15.86 0.21 -1.90
CA MET A 23 -15.72 0.78 -0.56
C MET A 23 -14.75 1.96 -0.62
N GLY A 24 -15.08 3.04 0.09
CA GLY A 24 -14.26 4.24 0.19
C GLY A 24 -13.90 4.53 1.64
N ALA A 25 -12.66 4.95 1.89
CA ALA A 25 -12.16 5.30 3.22
C ALA A 25 -11.70 6.77 3.29
N SER A 26 -11.37 7.22 4.50
CA SER A 26 -10.77 8.54 4.80
C SER A 26 -11.73 9.74 4.73
N GLY A 27 -11.19 10.92 5.08
CA GLY A 27 -11.96 12.11 5.46
C GLY A 27 -12.83 12.73 4.36
N THR A 28 -12.41 12.68 3.08
CA THR A 28 -13.19 13.23 1.96
C THR A 28 -14.45 12.41 1.71
N ILE A 29 -14.34 11.09 1.70
CA ILE A 29 -15.47 10.19 1.45
C ILE A 29 -16.44 10.25 2.63
N LYS A 30 -15.91 10.27 3.87
CA LYS A 30 -16.71 10.48 5.07
C LYS A 30 -17.47 11.81 5.04
N ALA A 31 -16.81 12.91 4.66
CA ALA A 31 -17.46 14.21 4.54
C ALA A 31 -18.56 14.22 3.48
N ALA A 32 -18.31 13.63 2.30
CA ALA A 32 -19.30 13.55 1.22
C ALA A 32 -20.54 12.76 1.67
N HIS A 33 -20.31 11.64 2.38
CA HIS A 33 -21.37 10.84 2.99
C HIS A 33 -22.18 11.65 4.02
N GLU A 34 -21.52 12.31 4.97
CA GLU A 34 -22.18 13.11 6.01
C GLU A 34 -23.00 14.28 5.42
N VAL A 35 -22.47 14.97 4.40
CA VAL A 35 -23.21 16.04 3.71
C VAL A 35 -24.42 15.49 2.96
N LEU A 36 -24.31 14.33 2.29
CA LEU A 36 -25.46 13.70 1.62
C LEU A 36 -26.57 13.31 2.59
N LEU A 37 -26.21 12.74 3.74
CA LEU A 37 -27.19 12.45 4.80
C LEU A 37 -27.88 13.73 5.30
N ALA A 38 -27.09 14.79 5.53
CA ALA A 38 -27.62 16.06 5.99
C ALA A 38 -28.49 16.78 4.94
N LEU A 39 -28.27 16.52 3.65
CA LEU A 39 -29.12 16.97 2.54
C LEU A 39 -30.37 16.09 2.32
N GLY A 40 -30.54 15.02 3.11
CA GLY A 40 -31.77 14.21 3.14
C GLY A 40 -31.71 12.87 2.40
N GLU A 41 -30.53 12.43 1.93
CA GLU A 41 -30.35 11.09 1.39
C GLU A 41 -30.40 10.06 2.54
N LYS A 42 -31.13 8.94 2.36
CA LYS A 42 -31.47 8.03 3.47
C LYS A 42 -30.54 6.83 3.66
N ASP A 43 -29.87 6.40 2.60
CA ASP A 43 -29.10 5.14 2.58
C ASP A 43 -27.58 5.34 2.70
N GLY A 44 -27.10 6.57 2.60
CA GLY A 44 -25.69 6.91 2.73
C GLY A 44 -24.79 6.45 1.57
N PHE A 45 -25.34 5.93 0.46
CA PHE A 45 -24.52 5.58 -0.70
C PHE A 45 -24.09 6.81 -1.49
N ILE A 46 -22.85 6.79 -1.97
CA ILE A 46 -22.35 7.81 -2.89
C ILE A 46 -22.51 7.25 -4.31
N THR A 47 -23.24 7.98 -5.14
CA THR A 47 -23.54 7.62 -6.54
C THR A 47 -23.18 8.79 -7.46
N PRO A 48 -23.02 8.59 -8.79
CA PRO A 48 -22.76 9.67 -9.74
C PRO A 48 -23.77 10.83 -9.60
N ASP A 49 -25.06 10.52 -9.58
CA ASP A 49 -26.13 11.52 -9.46
C ASP A 49 -26.02 12.33 -8.17
N ARG A 50 -25.66 11.68 -7.06
CA ARG A 50 -25.47 12.33 -5.76
C ARG A 50 -24.21 13.18 -5.71
N LEU A 51 -23.14 12.78 -6.41
CA LEU A 51 -21.96 13.62 -6.57
C LEU A 51 -22.27 14.88 -7.39
N ASP A 52 -23.10 14.78 -8.42
CA ASP A 52 -23.56 15.93 -9.18
C ASP A 52 -24.43 16.88 -8.36
N LYS A 53 -25.26 16.35 -7.43
CA LYS A 53 -25.95 17.17 -6.42
C LYS A 53 -24.95 17.91 -5.53
N LEU A 54 -23.97 17.22 -4.96
CA LEU A 54 -22.94 17.84 -4.12
C LEU A 54 -22.16 18.91 -4.87
N LYS A 55 -21.77 18.64 -6.13
CA LYS A 55 -21.11 19.60 -7.00
C LYS A 55 -21.98 20.85 -7.20
N SER A 56 -23.27 20.66 -7.47
CA SER A 56 -24.22 21.76 -7.63
C SER A 56 -24.35 22.60 -6.36
N GLU A 57 -24.39 21.98 -5.18
CA GLU A 57 -24.40 22.70 -3.89
C GLU A 57 -23.10 23.47 -3.62
N VAL A 58 -21.95 22.86 -3.91
CA VAL A 58 -20.64 23.52 -3.77
C VAL A 58 -20.55 24.75 -4.66
N LEU A 59 -20.99 24.65 -5.92
CA LEU A 59 -20.92 25.73 -6.91
C LEU A 59 -21.81 26.95 -6.58
N LYS A 60 -22.75 26.83 -5.63
CA LYS A 60 -23.52 27.99 -5.11
C LYS A 60 -22.65 28.95 -4.29
N HIS A 61 -21.47 28.51 -3.84
CA HIS A 61 -20.59 29.28 -2.97
C HIS A 61 -19.37 29.81 -3.73
N ARG A 62 -19.02 31.08 -3.52
CA ARG A 62 -17.96 31.77 -4.28
C ARG A 62 -16.54 31.56 -3.74
N SER A 63 -16.39 31.01 -2.54
CA SER A 63 -15.09 30.75 -1.92
C SER A 63 -15.18 29.61 -0.92
N PHE A 64 -14.05 28.99 -0.59
CA PHE A 64 -13.98 27.92 0.41
C PHE A 64 -14.41 28.40 1.80
N ASN A 65 -14.08 29.64 2.17
CA ASN A 65 -14.47 30.22 3.46
C ASN A 65 -15.98 30.45 3.55
N ALA A 66 -16.62 30.75 2.43
CA ALA A 66 -18.07 30.93 2.35
C ALA A 66 -18.82 29.60 2.17
N LEU A 67 -18.12 28.47 2.00
CA LEU A 67 -18.75 27.17 1.79
C LEU A 67 -19.52 26.76 3.05
N SER A 68 -20.85 26.77 2.98
CA SER A 68 -21.72 26.37 4.07
C SER A 68 -22.57 25.19 3.63
N LEU A 69 -22.08 23.98 3.92
CA LEU A 69 -22.80 22.75 3.64
C LEU A 69 -23.23 22.10 4.95
N PRO A 70 -24.48 21.64 5.07
CA PRO A 70 -24.93 20.96 6.27
C PRO A 70 -24.13 19.66 6.45
N GLY A 71 -23.70 19.37 7.68
CA GLY A 71 -22.86 18.21 7.99
C GLY A 71 -21.35 18.38 7.69
N LEU A 72 -20.92 19.49 7.09
CA LEU A 72 -19.50 19.77 6.86
C LEU A 72 -18.89 20.58 8.01
N SER A 73 -17.81 20.07 8.62
CA SER A 73 -17.08 20.79 9.67
C SER A 73 -16.23 21.94 9.10
N GLU A 74 -15.99 22.98 9.91
CA GLU A 74 -15.16 24.14 9.51
C GLU A 74 -13.77 23.73 9.01
N GLU A 75 -13.11 22.83 9.74
CA GLU A 75 -11.78 22.31 9.37
C GLU A 75 -11.75 21.64 8.00
N ARG A 76 -12.87 21.07 7.54
CA ARG A 76 -12.94 20.36 6.27
C ARG A 76 -13.29 21.25 5.09
N LYS A 77 -13.78 22.48 5.29
CA LYS A 77 -14.16 23.40 4.20
C LYS A 77 -13.02 23.63 3.19
N ALA A 78 -11.81 23.82 3.70
CA ALA A 78 -10.63 24.10 2.88
C ALA A 78 -10.23 22.93 1.95
N VAL A 79 -10.51 21.69 2.35
CA VAL A 79 -10.08 20.47 1.63
C VAL A 79 -11.22 19.71 0.95
N PHE A 80 -12.48 20.04 1.28
CA PHE A 80 -13.64 19.31 0.77
C PHE A 80 -13.80 19.44 -0.73
N VAL A 81 -13.78 20.66 -1.28
CA VAL A 81 -13.97 20.90 -2.71
C VAL A 81 -12.91 20.22 -3.59
N PRO A 82 -11.59 20.35 -3.33
CA PRO A 82 -10.60 19.62 -4.12
C PRO A 82 -10.72 18.10 -3.93
N GLY A 83 -11.06 17.62 -2.72
CA GLY A 83 -11.33 16.21 -2.48
C GLY A 83 -12.52 15.69 -3.27
N LEU A 84 -13.63 16.43 -3.32
CA LEU A 84 -14.82 16.11 -4.10
C LEU A 84 -14.49 16.05 -5.59
N ALA A 85 -13.69 16.98 -6.10
CA ALA A 85 -13.26 16.96 -7.50
C ALA A 85 -12.44 15.71 -7.86
N ILE A 86 -11.59 15.22 -6.94
CA ILE A 86 -10.87 13.95 -7.10
C ILE A 86 -11.87 12.78 -7.07
N LEU A 87 -12.80 12.78 -6.12
CA LEU A 87 -13.81 11.74 -5.99
C LEU A 87 -14.67 11.62 -7.25
N CYS A 88 -15.14 12.73 -7.82
CA CYS A 88 -15.83 12.75 -9.12
C CYS A 88 -14.95 12.14 -10.22
N GLY A 89 -13.67 12.55 -10.29
CA GLY A 89 -12.75 12.00 -11.28
C GLY A 89 -12.52 10.48 -11.15
N VAL A 90 -12.53 9.95 -9.92
CA VAL A 90 -12.45 8.49 -9.66
C VAL A 90 -13.72 7.79 -10.15
N PHE A 91 -14.91 8.35 -9.86
CA PHE A 91 -16.18 7.82 -10.34
C PHE A 91 -16.25 7.80 -11.88
N ASP A 92 -15.86 8.90 -12.52
CA ASP A 92 -15.84 9.03 -13.98
C ASP A 92 -14.88 8.00 -14.61
N ALA A 93 -13.67 7.87 -14.07
CA ALA A 93 -12.63 7.00 -14.60
C ALA A 93 -12.96 5.51 -14.43
N LEU A 94 -13.52 5.13 -13.28
CA LEU A 94 -13.78 3.74 -12.92
C LEU A 94 -15.23 3.30 -13.18
N ALA A 95 -16.10 4.21 -13.63
CA ALA A 95 -17.53 3.98 -13.85
C ALA A 95 -18.23 3.37 -12.62
N ILE A 96 -17.91 3.87 -11.43
CA ILE A 96 -18.49 3.40 -10.17
C ILE A 96 -19.97 3.78 -10.10
N ARG A 97 -20.83 2.81 -9.80
CA ARG A 97 -22.29 3.04 -9.65
C ARG A 97 -22.66 3.43 -8.23
N GLU A 98 -22.09 2.72 -7.25
CA GLU A 98 -22.35 2.90 -5.84
C GLU A 98 -21.05 2.72 -5.05
N LEU A 99 -20.76 3.66 -4.15
CA LEU A 99 -19.64 3.61 -3.22
C LEU A 99 -20.17 3.69 -1.78
N ARG A 100 -19.68 2.80 -0.92
CA ARG A 100 -20.03 2.76 0.51
C ARG A 100 -18.88 3.29 1.36
N LEU A 101 -19.20 3.97 2.45
CA LEU A 101 -18.19 4.37 3.43
C LEU A 101 -17.69 3.12 4.19
N SER A 102 -16.38 2.99 4.29
CA SER A 102 -15.70 2.05 5.19
C SER A 102 -15.30 2.78 6.47
N ASP A 103 -15.65 2.20 7.62
CA ASP A 103 -15.16 2.69 8.92
C ASP A 103 -13.67 2.33 9.13
N GLY A 104 -13.15 1.32 8.42
CA GLY A 104 -11.75 0.94 8.45
C GLY A 104 -10.93 1.63 7.37
N ALA A 105 -9.74 2.10 7.74
CA ALA A 105 -8.73 2.68 6.88
C ALA A 105 -7.34 2.05 7.20
N LEU A 106 -6.26 2.83 7.08
CA LEU A 106 -4.90 2.34 7.28
C LEU A 106 -4.63 1.87 8.72
N ARG A 107 -5.18 2.57 9.72
CA ARG A 107 -4.92 2.27 11.14
C ARG A 107 -5.39 0.88 11.51
N GLU A 108 -6.58 0.51 11.06
CA GLU A 108 -7.19 -0.79 11.29
C GLU A 108 -6.39 -1.87 10.54
N GLY A 109 -5.95 -1.61 9.30
CA GLY A 109 -5.08 -2.51 8.55
C GLY A 109 -3.75 -2.81 9.25
N VAL A 110 -3.09 -1.78 9.78
CA VAL A 110 -1.84 -1.92 10.57
C VAL A 110 -2.10 -2.68 11.88
N LEU A 111 -3.21 -2.40 12.57
CA LEU A 111 -3.57 -3.11 13.79
C LEU A 111 -3.80 -4.61 13.54
N TYR A 112 -4.51 -4.95 12.46
CA TYR A 112 -4.71 -6.34 12.04
C TYR A 112 -3.40 -7.00 11.61
N GLU A 113 -2.49 -6.28 10.93
CA GLU A 113 -1.16 -6.83 10.60
C GLU A 113 -0.36 -7.11 11.88
N MET A 114 -0.39 -6.20 12.85
CA MET A 114 0.26 -6.39 14.15
C MET A 114 -0.31 -7.60 14.88
N GLU A 115 -1.64 -7.79 14.90
CA GLU A 115 -2.28 -8.98 15.48
C GLU A 115 -1.92 -10.26 14.70
N GLY A 116 -1.89 -10.19 13.37
CA GLY A 116 -1.51 -11.30 12.48
C GLY A 116 -0.07 -11.77 12.68
N ARG A 117 0.86 -10.85 12.99
CA ARG A 117 2.24 -11.18 13.38
C ARG A 117 2.29 -12.01 14.67
N PHE A 118 1.39 -11.77 15.63
CA PHE A 118 1.27 -12.62 16.83
C PHE A 118 0.67 -14.00 16.52
N ARG A 119 -0.16 -14.11 15.46
CA ARG A 119 -0.78 -15.38 15.01
C ARG A 119 -0.01 -16.13 13.91
N HIS A 120 1.28 -15.83 13.70
CA HIS A 120 2.14 -16.49 12.70
C HIS A 120 1.68 -16.39 11.23
N GLN A 121 0.77 -15.47 10.89
CA GLN A 121 0.46 -15.15 9.50
C GLN A 121 1.40 -14.05 9.01
N ASP A 122 2.67 -14.41 8.85
CA ASP A 122 3.70 -13.47 8.43
C ASP A 122 3.55 -13.14 6.93
N VAL A 123 3.00 -11.94 6.66
CA VAL A 123 2.84 -11.38 5.31
C VAL A 123 4.18 -11.37 4.57
N ARG A 124 5.32 -11.15 5.27
CA ARG A 124 6.66 -11.13 4.68
C ARG A 124 7.07 -12.50 4.16
N SER A 125 6.81 -13.55 4.94
CA SER A 125 7.01 -14.93 4.51
C SER A 125 6.23 -15.28 3.25
N ARG A 126 5.01 -14.74 3.07
CA ARG A 126 4.24 -14.90 1.83
C ARG A 126 4.85 -14.11 0.67
N THR A 127 5.26 -12.87 0.91
CA THR A 127 5.93 -12.00 -0.08
C THR A 127 7.22 -12.63 -0.60
N ALA A 128 8.10 -13.12 0.29
CA ALA A 128 9.34 -13.77 -0.09
C ALA A 128 9.11 -15.05 -0.92
N LYS A 129 8.12 -15.87 -0.54
CA LYS A 129 7.71 -17.04 -1.35
C LYS A 129 7.18 -16.65 -2.72
N SER A 130 6.40 -15.57 -2.79
CA SER A 130 5.87 -15.06 -4.06
C SER A 130 6.98 -14.61 -4.99
N LEU A 131 7.97 -13.86 -4.48
CA LEU A 131 9.15 -13.45 -5.25
C LEU A 131 9.96 -14.65 -5.73
N ALA A 132 10.22 -15.62 -4.85
CA ALA A 132 10.96 -16.81 -5.23
C ALA A 132 10.28 -17.58 -6.38
N ASN A 133 8.95 -17.62 -6.40
CA ASN A 133 8.19 -18.21 -7.50
C ASN A 133 8.25 -17.36 -8.77
N GLN A 134 8.04 -16.05 -8.66
CA GLN A 134 8.02 -15.13 -9.78
C GLN A 134 9.36 -15.11 -10.53
N TYR A 135 10.47 -15.16 -9.79
CA TYR A 135 11.82 -15.12 -10.34
C TYR A 135 12.47 -16.50 -10.44
N ASN A 136 11.71 -17.60 -10.29
CA ASN A 136 12.20 -18.97 -10.42
C ASN A 136 13.50 -19.24 -9.64
N ILE A 137 13.59 -18.73 -8.41
CA ILE A 137 14.78 -18.91 -7.57
C ILE A 137 14.95 -20.41 -7.28
N ASP A 138 16.19 -20.91 -7.37
CA ASP A 138 16.54 -22.26 -6.92
C ASP A 138 16.35 -22.35 -5.40
N ARG A 139 15.26 -23.01 -4.99
CA ARG A 139 14.90 -23.15 -3.58
C ARG A 139 15.89 -24.00 -2.80
N GLU A 140 16.53 -24.97 -3.44
CA GLU A 140 17.54 -25.79 -2.77
C GLU A 140 18.79 -24.97 -2.51
N GLN A 141 19.20 -24.15 -3.47
CA GLN A 141 20.33 -23.24 -3.30
C GLN A 141 20.06 -22.17 -2.25
N ALA A 142 18.90 -21.51 -2.31
CA ALA A 142 18.46 -20.56 -1.31
C ALA A 142 18.46 -21.18 0.11
N ARG A 143 18.01 -22.42 0.25
CA ARG A 143 18.04 -23.16 1.52
C ARG A 143 19.46 -23.44 1.99
N ARG A 144 20.37 -23.92 1.12
CA ARG A 144 21.78 -24.19 1.46
C ARG A 144 22.49 -22.94 1.98
N VAL A 145 22.28 -21.81 1.31
CA VAL A 145 22.84 -20.52 1.73
C VAL A 145 22.25 -20.09 3.07
N LEU A 146 20.92 -20.14 3.22
CA LEU A 146 20.24 -19.80 4.47
C LEU A 146 20.78 -20.62 5.66
N GLU A 147 20.87 -21.94 5.53
CA GLU A 147 21.38 -22.81 6.59
C GLU A 147 22.81 -22.45 6.99
N THR A 148 23.68 -22.23 6.00
CA THR A 148 25.09 -21.87 6.23
C THR A 148 25.19 -20.51 6.92
N THR A 149 24.45 -19.51 6.43
CA THR A 149 24.40 -18.16 7.00
C THR A 149 23.90 -18.17 8.45
N MET A 150 22.82 -18.91 8.72
CA MET A 150 22.26 -18.95 10.08
C MET A 150 23.16 -19.69 11.08
N GLN A 151 23.88 -20.73 10.66
CA GLN A 151 24.88 -21.39 11.51
C GLN A 151 26.01 -20.45 11.92
N MET A 152 26.47 -19.58 11.00
CA MET A 152 27.48 -18.56 11.32
C MET A 152 26.90 -17.44 12.17
N TYR A 153 25.66 -17.01 11.89
CA TYR A 153 24.97 -15.99 12.66
C TYR A 153 24.75 -16.40 14.11
N GLU A 154 24.35 -17.65 14.38
CA GLU A 154 24.17 -18.16 15.75
C GLU A 154 25.48 -18.10 16.57
N GLN A 155 26.61 -18.46 15.94
CA GLN A 155 27.93 -18.36 16.58
C GLN A 155 28.34 -16.90 16.84
N TRP A 156 28.04 -15.99 15.92
CA TRP A 156 28.28 -14.55 16.10
C TRP A 156 27.40 -13.96 17.20
N GLN A 157 26.10 -14.30 17.21
CA GLN A 157 25.13 -13.86 18.20
C GLN A 157 25.52 -14.30 19.61
N ALA A 158 26.03 -15.53 19.77
CA ALA A 158 26.54 -16.03 21.05
C ALA A 158 27.73 -15.20 21.58
N GLN A 159 28.57 -14.67 20.69
CA GLN A 159 29.73 -13.84 21.06
C GLN A 159 29.35 -12.36 21.28
N GLN A 160 28.35 -11.85 20.55
CA GLN A 160 27.96 -10.44 20.56
C GLN A 160 26.44 -10.26 20.76
N PRO A 161 25.84 -10.75 21.87
CA PRO A 161 24.39 -10.81 22.03
C PRO A 161 23.74 -9.42 22.06
N LYS A 162 24.48 -8.37 22.45
CA LYS A 162 23.98 -6.98 22.48
C LYS A 162 23.80 -6.37 21.09
N LEU A 163 24.50 -6.89 20.09
CA LEU A 163 24.41 -6.40 18.70
C LEU A 163 23.36 -7.16 17.88
N ALA A 164 22.92 -8.32 18.37
CA ALA A 164 21.90 -9.12 17.70
C ALA A 164 20.51 -8.51 17.93
N HIS A 165 19.79 -8.24 16.84
CA HIS A 165 18.43 -7.71 16.88
C HIS A 165 17.49 -8.61 16.07
N PRO A 166 16.34 -9.06 16.64
CA PRO A 166 15.45 -10.02 15.96
C PRO A 166 14.97 -9.55 14.58
N GLN A 167 14.79 -8.25 14.39
CA GLN A 167 14.42 -7.67 13.10
C GLN A 167 15.53 -7.83 12.03
N LEU A 168 16.79 -7.60 12.41
CA LEU A 168 17.92 -7.73 11.49
C LEU A 168 18.20 -9.21 11.18
N GLU A 169 17.99 -10.11 12.15
CA GLU A 169 18.03 -11.55 11.90
C GLU A 169 17.03 -11.96 10.82
N ALA A 170 15.80 -11.45 10.91
CA ALA A 170 14.76 -11.77 9.96
C ALA A 170 15.13 -11.25 8.54
N LEU A 171 15.66 -10.03 8.44
CA LEU A 171 16.21 -9.47 7.19
C LEU A 171 17.33 -10.35 6.61
N LEU A 172 18.29 -10.77 7.43
CA LEU A 172 19.36 -11.66 7.00
C LEU A 172 18.82 -12.99 6.42
N ARG A 173 17.79 -13.56 7.04
CA ARG A 173 17.13 -14.77 6.53
C ARG A 173 16.50 -14.52 5.15
N TRP A 174 15.82 -13.39 4.95
CA TRP A 174 15.22 -13.06 3.66
C TRP A 174 16.26 -12.74 2.59
N ALA A 175 17.32 -11.99 2.93
CA ALA A 175 18.44 -11.72 2.04
C ALA A 175 19.08 -13.02 1.53
N ALA A 176 19.32 -13.99 2.42
CA ALA A 176 19.83 -15.31 2.04
C ALA A 176 18.85 -16.07 1.11
N MET A 177 17.53 -15.96 1.35
CA MET A 177 16.52 -16.62 0.51
C MET A 177 16.35 -15.96 -0.87
N LEU A 178 16.66 -14.66 -1.00
CA LEU A 178 16.37 -13.86 -2.19
C LEU A 178 17.62 -13.40 -2.94
N HIS A 179 18.83 -13.77 -2.50
CA HIS A 179 20.08 -13.31 -3.09
C HIS A 179 20.23 -13.61 -4.60
N GLU A 180 19.54 -14.63 -5.12
CA GLU A 180 19.54 -14.98 -6.55
C GLU A 180 18.32 -14.44 -7.32
N VAL A 181 17.52 -13.54 -6.75
CA VAL A 181 16.34 -12.98 -7.45
C VAL A 181 16.72 -12.28 -8.77
N GLY A 182 17.93 -11.73 -8.88
CA GLY A 182 18.48 -11.12 -10.08
C GLY A 182 19.05 -12.08 -11.13
N LEU A 183 19.06 -13.39 -10.88
CA LEU A 183 19.72 -14.38 -11.76
C LEU A 183 19.11 -14.43 -13.16
N ASN A 184 17.79 -14.21 -13.27
CA ASN A 184 17.09 -14.16 -14.55
C ASN A 184 17.44 -12.93 -15.41
N ILE A 185 18.10 -11.91 -14.83
CA ILE A 185 18.60 -10.77 -15.59
C ILE A 185 19.98 -11.10 -16.16
N ASN A 186 20.94 -11.41 -15.29
CA ASN A 186 22.29 -11.81 -15.68
C ASN A 186 23.02 -12.45 -14.49
N HIS A 187 23.85 -13.46 -14.76
CA HIS A 187 24.80 -14.00 -13.79
C HIS A 187 25.91 -12.99 -13.44
N SER A 188 26.37 -12.19 -14.42
CA SER A 188 27.36 -11.13 -14.18
C SER A 188 26.71 -9.97 -13.45
N GLY A 189 27.25 -9.60 -12.29
CA GLY A 189 26.68 -8.51 -11.48
C GLY A 189 25.41 -8.90 -10.71
N LEU A 190 25.20 -10.20 -10.47
CA LEU A 190 24.03 -10.76 -9.79
C LEU A 190 23.58 -9.95 -8.56
N HIS A 191 24.50 -9.62 -7.65
CA HIS A 191 24.18 -8.86 -6.43
C HIS A 191 23.52 -7.51 -6.74
N ARG A 192 23.93 -6.81 -7.82
CA ARG A 192 23.34 -5.52 -8.21
C ARG A 192 21.94 -5.72 -8.77
N HIS A 193 21.72 -6.76 -9.56
CA HIS A 193 20.42 -7.09 -10.11
C HIS A 193 19.44 -7.52 -9.03
N SER A 194 19.90 -8.33 -8.07
CA SER A 194 19.11 -8.74 -6.92
C SER A 194 18.74 -7.55 -6.04
N ALA A 195 19.72 -6.71 -5.69
CA ALA A 195 19.48 -5.49 -4.92
C ALA A 195 18.50 -4.54 -5.63
N TYR A 196 18.67 -4.34 -6.94
CA TYR A 196 17.77 -3.51 -7.75
C TYR A 196 16.33 -4.01 -7.72
N ILE A 197 16.10 -5.32 -7.87
CA ILE A 197 14.77 -5.90 -7.79
C ILE A 197 14.18 -5.71 -6.39
N LEU A 198 14.93 -6.02 -5.34
CA LEU A 198 14.43 -5.90 -3.96
C LEU A 198 14.11 -4.44 -3.61
N GLN A 199 14.92 -3.48 -4.06
CA GLN A 199 14.74 -2.05 -3.78
C GLN A 199 13.55 -1.42 -4.54
N HIS A 200 13.20 -1.94 -5.72
CA HIS A 200 12.18 -1.35 -6.60
C HIS A 200 10.89 -2.19 -6.74
N SER A 201 10.80 -3.34 -6.07
CA SER A 201 9.58 -4.15 -6.05
C SER A 201 8.64 -3.72 -4.92
N ASP A 202 7.32 -3.87 -5.10
CA ASP A 202 6.38 -3.76 -3.99
C ASP A 202 6.49 -5.00 -3.10
N LEU A 203 6.94 -4.81 -1.85
CA LEU A 203 7.14 -5.88 -0.87
C LEU A 203 6.15 -5.78 0.30
N PRO A 204 4.91 -6.31 0.18
CA PRO A 204 3.94 -6.26 1.27
C PRO A 204 4.51 -6.79 2.59
N GLY A 205 4.35 -6.01 3.66
CA GLY A 205 4.83 -6.32 5.01
C GLY A 205 6.22 -5.77 5.36
N PHE A 206 6.98 -5.24 4.39
CA PHE A 206 8.25 -4.54 4.62
C PHE A 206 8.01 -3.03 4.66
N ASN A 207 8.72 -2.32 5.55
CA ASN A 207 8.77 -0.85 5.52
C ASN A 207 9.95 -0.39 4.63
N GLN A 208 10.02 0.91 4.30
CA GLN A 208 11.04 1.45 3.40
C GLN A 208 12.47 1.23 3.90
N GLU A 209 12.74 1.36 5.20
CA GLU A 209 14.08 1.11 5.78
C GLU A 209 14.48 -0.36 5.64
N GLN A 210 13.58 -1.29 5.96
CA GLN A 210 13.82 -2.73 5.79
C GLN A 210 14.09 -3.11 4.34
N GLN A 211 13.44 -2.45 3.40
CA GLN A 211 13.63 -2.69 1.97
C GLN A 211 14.94 -2.09 1.43
N MET A 212 15.44 -1.01 2.04
CA MET A 212 16.74 -0.42 1.69
C MET A 212 17.91 -1.21 2.27
N ASP A 213 17.80 -1.70 3.51
CA ASP A 213 18.85 -2.47 4.18
C ASP A 213 19.16 -3.80 3.47
N ASP A 214 18.18 -4.42 2.81
CA ASP A 214 18.39 -5.63 1.98
C ASP A 214 19.18 -5.35 0.68
N GLY A 215 19.26 -4.09 0.23
CA GLY A 215 19.91 -3.69 -1.02
C GLY A 215 21.36 -3.19 -0.87
N ASP A 216 21.78 -2.76 0.31
CA ASP A 216 23.02 -1.99 0.50
C ASP A 216 24.20 -2.79 1.10
N ALA A 217 24.12 -4.12 1.11
CA ALA A 217 25.19 -4.99 1.61
C ALA A 217 26.52 -4.95 0.78
N GLY A 218 26.65 -4.03 -0.18
CA GLY A 218 27.78 -3.90 -1.10
C GLY A 218 28.67 -2.66 -0.93
N ALA A 219 28.38 -1.76 0.00
CA ALA A 219 29.15 -0.52 0.21
C ALA A 219 29.81 -0.47 1.59
N LEU A 220 30.85 -1.28 1.82
CA LEU A 220 31.79 -1.01 2.91
C LEU A 220 32.75 0.11 2.46
N PRO A 221 32.88 1.23 3.21
CA PRO A 221 33.88 2.23 2.92
C PRO A 221 35.28 1.66 3.17
N SER A 222 36.15 1.85 2.18
CA SER A 222 37.60 1.60 2.23
C SER A 222 38.31 2.42 3.29
#